data_AF-A0A6A7Y4H1-F1
#
_entry.id   AF-A0A6A7Y4H1-F1
#
_cell.length_a   1.000
_cell.length_b   1.000
_cell.length_c   1.000
_cell.angle_alpha   90.00
_cell.angle_beta   90.00
_cell.angle_gamma   90.00
#
_symmetry.space_group_name_H-M   'P 1'
#
loop_
_entity.id
_entity.type
_entity.pdbx_description
1 polymer ?
#
loop_
_entity_poly.entity_id
_entity_poly.type
_entity_poly.pdbx_seq_one_letter_code
_entity_poly.pdbx_strand_id
1 'polypeptide(L)' 'MIELSDDIEYLARRMAARSGQAPEQVIRAALEREARAQGFASRGRARRMTVEEMLALGRTIAALPLLDPRSASEIADDLN' A
#
# COMPACT_ATOMS: atom_id res chain seq x y z
N MET A 1 0.46 21.86 -4.57
CA MET A 1 0.05 21.67 -5.97
C MET A 1 1.33 21.55 -6.75
N ILE A 2 1.57 20.40 -7.38
CA ILE A 2 2.76 20.20 -8.21
C ILE A 2 2.33 20.64 -9.61
N GLU A 3 2.97 21.67 -10.15
CA GLU A 3 2.79 22.05 -11.54
C GLU A 3 3.45 21.00 -12.42
N LEU A 4 2.67 20.42 -13.34
CA LEU A 4 3.18 19.47 -14.32
C LEU A 4 3.50 20.23 -15.61
N SER A 5 4.52 19.79 -16.34
CA SER A 5 4.73 20.32 -17.69
C SER A 5 3.60 19.88 -18.63
N ASP A 6 3.36 20.67 -19.67
CA ASP A 6 2.31 20.42 -20.69
C ASP A 6 2.41 19.01 -21.28
N ASP A 7 3.64 18.51 -21.50
CA ASP A 7 3.89 17.17 -22.03
C ASP A 7 3.41 16.06 -21.09
N ILE A 8 3.63 16.21 -19.78
CA ILE A 8 3.20 15.24 -18.77
C ILE A 8 1.69 15.29 -18.62
N GLU A 9 1.09 16.48 -18.66
CA GLU A 9 -0.35 16.64 -18.62
C GLU A 9 -1.04 16.00 -19.84
N TYR A 10 -0.49 16.22 -21.04
CA TYR A 10 -0.98 15.60 -22.26
C TYR A 10 -0.94 14.07 -22.17
N LEU A 11 0.18 13.50 -21.70
CA LEU A 11 0.32 12.06 -21.51
C LEU A 11 -0.70 11.52 -20.50
N ALA A 12 -0.85 12.19 -19.35
CA ALA A 12 -1.80 11.79 -18.30
C ALA A 12 -3.24 11.80 -18.82
N ARG A 13 -3.65 12.84 -19.57
CA ARG A 13 -4.98 12.93 -20.20
C ARG A 13 -5.22 11.82 -21.21
N ARG A 14 -4.21 11.49 -22.03
CA ARG A 14 -4.32 10.42 -23.03
C ARG A 14 -4.46 9.04 -22.38
N MET A 15 -3.71 8.79 -21.32
CA MET A 15 -3.83 7.54 -20.56
C MET A 15 -5.16 7.44 -19.83
N ALA A 16 -5.63 8.53 -19.21
CA ALA A 16 -6.94 8.65 -18.58
C ALA A 16 -8.08 8.35 -19.55
N ALA A 17 -8.04 8.93 -20.76
CA ALA A 17 -9.02 8.66 -21.81
C ALA A 17 -9.05 7.18 -22.20
N ARG A 18 -7.91 6.48 -22.17
CA ARG A 18 -7.84 5.05 -22.47
C ARG A 18 -8.30 4.15 -21.32
N SER A 19 -8.03 4.53 -20.07
CA SER A 19 -8.42 3.74 -18.89
C SER A 19 -9.81 4.06 -18.35
N GLY A 20 -10.46 5.12 -18.83
CA GLY A 20 -11.74 5.60 -18.30
C GLY A 20 -11.63 6.19 -16.90
N GLN A 21 -10.44 6.61 -16.49
CA GLN A 21 -10.15 7.18 -15.16
C GLN A 21 -9.86 8.68 -15.27
N ALA A 22 -9.90 9.39 -14.14
CA ALA A 22 -9.43 10.77 -14.10
C ALA A 22 -7.88 10.83 -14.21
N PRO A 23 -7.29 11.87 -14.85
CA PRO A 23 -5.83 12.03 -14.97
C PRO A 23 -5.09 11.90 -13.64
N GLU A 24 -5.65 12.45 -12.56
CA GLU A 24 -5.07 12.41 -11.22
C GLU A 24 -5.00 10.97 -10.67
N GLN A 25 -5.99 10.13 -11.00
CA GLN A 25 -6.00 8.73 -10.58
C GLN A 25 -4.94 7.93 -11.34
N VAL A 26 -4.75 8.21 -12.62
CA VAL A 26 -3.71 7.57 -13.44
C VAL A 26 -2.32 7.95 -12.94
N ILE A 27 -2.08 9.25 -12.70
CA ILE A 27 -0.81 9.75 -12.15
C ILE A 27 -0.54 9.10 -10.79
N ARG A 28 -1.53 9.09 -9.90
CA ARG A 28 -1.42 8.43 -8.59
C ARG A 28 -1.05 6.96 -8.73
N ALA A 29 -1.76 6.21 -9.56
CA ALA A 29 -1.53 4.77 -9.71
C ALA A 29 -0.14 4.47 -10.30
N ALA A 30 0.34 5.30 -11.23
CA ALA A 30 1.68 5.18 -11.78
C ALA A 30 2.76 5.43 -10.72
N LEU A 31 2.62 6.51 -9.94
CA LEU A 31 3.56 6.84 -8.86
C LEU A 31 3.55 5.79 -7.74
N GLU A 32 2.38 5.28 -7.36
CA GLU A 32 2.29 4.23 -6.34
C GLU A 32 2.93 2.91 -6.81
N ARG A 33 2.78 2.57 -8.09
CA ARG A 33 3.43 1.37 -8.67
C ARG A 33 4.95 1.51 -8.65
N GLU A 34 5.46 2.67 -9.06
CA GLU A 34 6.90 2.96 -9.05
C GLU A 34 7.47 2.99 -7.64
N ALA A 35 6.76 3.64 -6.70
CA ALA A 35 7.13 3.66 -5.30
C ALA A 35 7.25 2.25 -4.71
N ARG A 36 6.27 1.37 -4.99
CA ARG A 36 6.33 -0.03 -4.55
C ARG A 36 7.51 -0.79 -5.17
N ALA A 37 7.77 -0.60 -6.47
CA ALA A 37 8.88 -1.26 -7.15
C ALA A 37 10.24 -0.87 -6.57
N GLN A 38 10.38 0.38 -6.14
CA GLN A 38 11.61 0.90 -5.52
C GLN A 38 11.62 0.77 -3.98
N GLY A 39 10.66 0.06 -3.39
CA GLY A 39 10.62 -0.18 -1.94
C GLY A 39 10.27 1.06 -1.10
N PHE A 40 9.79 2.14 -1.71
CA PHE A 40 9.22 3.25 -0.96
C PHE A 40 7.91 2.78 -0.30
N ALA A 41 7.84 2.91 1.02
CA ALA A 41 6.60 2.75 1.75
C ALA A 41 5.59 3.74 1.18
N SER A 42 4.62 3.25 0.39
CA SER A 42 3.51 4.11 0.02
C SER A 42 2.85 4.51 1.33
N ARG A 43 2.62 5.82 1.55
CA ARG A 43 1.61 6.29 2.52
C ARG A 43 0.22 5.95 1.98
N GLY A 44 0.06 4.73 1.44
CA GLY A 44 -1.19 4.21 0.94
C GLY A 44 -2.20 4.43 2.03
N ARG A 45 -3.32 5.03 1.66
CA ARG A 45 -4.49 5.13 2.53
C ARG A 45 -4.69 3.73 3.10
N ALA A 46 -4.45 3.56 4.40
CA ALA A 46 -4.66 2.28 5.06
C ALA A 46 -6.04 1.79 4.60
N ARG A 47 -6.07 0.65 3.90
CA ARG A 47 -7.32 0.10 3.43
C ARG A 47 -8.14 -0.14 4.70
N ARG A 48 -9.24 0.59 4.86
CA ARG A 48 -10.13 0.38 6.00
C ARG A 48 -10.71 -1.01 5.82
N MET A 49 -10.34 -1.92 6.73
CA MET A 49 -10.94 -3.25 6.81
C MET A 49 -12.29 -3.13 7.50
N THR A 50 -13.27 -3.94 7.07
CA THR A 50 -14.48 -4.10 7.87
C THR A 50 -14.18 -4.95 9.12
N VAL A 51 -15.12 -4.98 10.06
CA VAL A 51 -14.99 -5.82 11.26
C VAL A 51 -14.90 -7.30 10.87
N GLU A 52 -15.67 -7.72 9.87
CA GLU A 52 -15.67 -9.09 9.35
C GLU A 52 -14.33 -9.46 8.75
N GLU A 53 -13.74 -8.56 7.95
CA GLU A 53 -12.41 -8.74 7.36
C GLU A 53 -11.32 -8.82 8.45
N MET A 54 -11.42 -8.00 9.49
CA MET A 54 -10.49 -8.01 10.62
C MET A 54 -10.58 -9.34 11.39
N LEU A 55 -11.80 -9.81 11.68
CA LEU A 55 -12.01 -11.08 12.37
C LEU A 55 -11.57 -12.28 11.52
N ALA A 56 -11.78 -12.23 10.21
CA ALA A 56 -11.30 -13.27 9.30
C ALA A 56 -9.78 -13.35 9.30
N LEU A 57 -9.09 -12.21 9.23
CA LEU A 57 -7.64 -12.15 9.32
C LEU A 57 -7.13 -12.69 10.66
N GLY A 58 -7.77 -12.31 11.78
CA GLY A 58 -7.42 -12.80 13.11
C GLY A 58 -7.52 -14.32 13.23
N ARG A 59 -8.57 -14.93 12.67
CA ARG A 59 -8.71 -16.40 12.61
C ARG A 59 -7.58 -17.06 11.81
N THR A 60 -7.20 -16.47 10.68
CA THR A 60 -6.10 -16.98 9.86
C THR A 60 -4.78 -16.96 10.64
N ILE A 61 -4.47 -15.85 11.32
CA ILE A 61 -3.23 -15.71 12.09
C ILE A 61 -3.22 -16.66 13.28
N ALA A 62 -4.33 -16.78 14.01
CA ALA A 62 -4.43 -17.65 15.18
C ALA A 62 -4.31 -19.15 14.85
N ALA A 63 -4.55 -19.54 13.60
CA ALA A 63 -4.40 -20.91 13.13
C ALA A 63 -2.95 -21.25 12.71
N LEU A 64 -2.07 -20.25 12.61
CA LEU A 64 -0.67 -20.48 12.24
C LEU A 64 0.10 -21.10 13.41
N PRO A 65 1.07 -22.00 13.15
CA PRO A 65 1.94 -22.52 14.19
C PRO A 65 2.80 -21.41 14.79
N LEU A 66 2.98 -21.45 16.11
CA LEU A 66 3.91 -20.56 16.79
C LEU A 66 5.36 -20.97 16.44
N LEU A 67 6.08 -20.10 15.74
CA LEU A 67 7.45 -20.38 15.28
C LEU A 67 8.51 -20.06 16.35
N ASP A 68 8.22 -19.11 17.23
CA ASP A 68 9.08 -18.73 18.35
C ASP A 68 8.24 -18.82 19.64
N PRO A 69 8.58 -19.75 20.55
CA PRO A 69 7.84 -19.93 21.80
C PRO A 69 8.15 -18.84 22.84
N ARG A 70 9.15 -17.99 22.59
CA ARG A 70 9.52 -16.90 23.50
C ARG A 70 8.42 -15.87 23.59
N SER A 71 8.25 -15.33 24.79
CA SER A 71 7.35 -14.21 25.03
C SER A 71 7.86 -12.93 24.37
N ALA A 72 6.95 -11.96 24.18
CA ALA A 72 7.30 -10.67 23.59
C ALA A 72 8.38 -9.91 24.37
N SER A 73 8.44 -10.08 25.71
CA SER A 73 9.49 -9.48 26.55
C SER A 73 10.85 -10.12 26.30
N GLU A 74 10.92 -11.45 26.24
CA GLU A 74 12.18 -12.16 25.97
C GLU A 74 12.73 -11.82 24.58
N ILE A 75 11.86 -11.61 23.59
CA ILE A 75 12.27 -11.15 22.25
C ILE A 75 12.79 -9.71 22.29
N ALA A 76 12.17 -8.84 23.09
CA ALA A 76 12.57 -7.43 23.17
C ALA A 76 13.91 -7.25 23.89
N ASP A 77 14.20 -8.07 24.90
CA ASP A 77 15.45 -8.01 25.67
C ASP A 77 16.67 -8.39 24.82
N ASP A 78 16.51 -9.29 23.83
CA ASP A 78 17.57 -9.70 22.89
C ASP A 78 17.93 -8.63 21.84
N LEU A 79 17.10 -7.58 21.69
CA LEU A 79 17.31 -6.50 20.71
C LEU A 79 18.08 -5.30 21.29
N ASN A 80 18.34 -5.28 22.60
CA ASN A 80 19.06 -4.22 23.32
C ASN A 80 20.49 -4.65 23.71
#